data_AF-A0A957BZG1-F1
#
_entry.id   AF-A0A957BZG1-F1
#
_cell.length_a   1.000
_cell.length_b   1.000
_cell.length_c   1.000
_cell.angle_alpha   90.00
_cell.angle_beta   90.00
_cell.angle_gamma   90.00
#
_symmetry.space_group_name_H-M   'P 1'
#
loop_
_entity.id
_entity.type
_entity.pdbx_description
1 polymer ?
#
loop_
_entity_poly.entity_id
_entity_poly.type
_entity_poly.pdbx_seq_one_letter_code
_entity_poly.pdbx_strand_id
1 'polypeptide(L)'
;MTPTAAGPNALHQIRAALSSALQANPRTQQWELQPVQIITVIGAHLNEVPGVTAGILQTMSGIQILALMQGPTGCSLSVVVAVEQAVDALNRIHQLILSSG
;
A
#
# COMPACT_ATOMS: atom_id res chain seq x y z
N MET A 1 21.25 -19.40 -12.84
CA MET A 1 22.42 -19.00 -12.01
C MET A 1 22.00 -17.79 -11.21
N THR A 2 21.77 -17.93 -9.91
CA THR A 2 21.67 -16.77 -9.01
C THR A 2 23.09 -16.23 -8.82
N PRO A 3 23.40 -14.97 -9.17
CA PRO A 3 24.76 -14.47 -8.98
C PRO A 3 25.10 -14.44 -7.49
N THR A 4 26.00 -15.32 -7.06
CA THR A 4 26.54 -15.42 -5.70
C THR A 4 27.57 -14.32 -5.43
N ALA A 5 27.21 -13.07 -5.75
CA ALA A 5 28.00 -11.88 -5.48
C ALA A 5 27.19 -10.86 -4.69
N ALA A 6 26.35 -11.31 -3.75
CA ALA A 6 25.71 -10.44 -2.76
C ALA A 6 26.69 -10.12 -1.61
N GLY A 7 27.89 -9.65 -1.95
CA GLY A 7 28.86 -9.13 -0.99
C GLY A 7 28.75 -7.60 -0.84
N PRO A 8 29.67 -6.94 -0.11
CA PRO A 8 29.68 -5.48 0.09
C PRO A 8 29.59 -4.66 -1.21
N ASN A 9 30.09 -5.21 -2.32
CA ASN A 9 30.03 -4.59 -3.64
C ASN A 9 28.62 -4.47 -4.21
N ALA A 10 27.71 -5.40 -3.89
CA ALA A 10 26.32 -5.32 -4.35
C ALA A 10 25.59 -4.13 -3.70
N LEU A 11 25.79 -3.93 -2.39
CA LEU A 11 25.24 -2.77 -1.68
C LEU A 11 25.79 -1.46 -2.24
N HIS A 12 27.09 -1.41 -2.51
CA HIS A 12 27.72 -0.23 -3.10
C HIS A 12 27.15 0.09 -4.50
N GLN A 13 26.95 -0.93 -5.34
CA GLN A 13 26.36 -0.76 -6.67
C GLN A 13 24.90 -0.30 -6.61
N ILE A 14 24.08 -0.90 -5.72
CA ILE A 14 22.70 -0.46 -5.50
C ILE A 14 22.66 0.99 -5.04
N ARG A 15 23.53 1.38 -4.08
CA ARG A 15 23.61 2.75 -3.57
C ARG A 15 24.04 3.75 -4.64
N ALA A 16 25.05 3.41 -5.45
CA ALA A 16 25.54 4.26 -6.53
C ALA A 16 24.48 4.45 -7.63
N ALA A 17 23.84 3.36 -8.06
CA ALA A 17 22.77 3.39 -9.04
C ALA A 17 21.56 4.20 -8.55
N LEU A 18 21.14 4.02 -7.30
CA LEU A 18 20.05 4.78 -6.69
C LEU A 18 20.36 6.28 -6.60
N SER A 19 21.56 6.63 -6.14
CA SER A 19 21.99 8.04 -6.04
C SER A 19 21.97 8.73 -7.40
N SER A 20 22.47 8.06 -8.43
CA SER A 20 22.45 8.54 -9.82
C SER A 20 21.01 8.73 -10.33
N ALA A 21 20.13 7.74 -10.09
CA ALA A 21 18.74 7.80 -10.52
C ALA A 21 17.95 8.94 -9.85
N LEU A 22 18.20 9.22 -8.57
CA LEU A 22 17.58 10.33 -7.83
C LEU A 22 18.06 11.70 -8.36
N GLN A 23 19.35 11.84 -8.66
CA GLN A 23 19.91 13.10 -9.19
C GLN A 23 19.46 13.39 -10.63
N ALA A 24 19.26 12.36 -11.46
CA ALA A 24 18.85 12.51 -12.85
C ALA A 24 17.41 13.05 -13.00
N ASN A 25 16.56 12.96 -11.98
CA ASN A 25 15.15 13.37 -12.03
C ASN A 25 14.79 14.34 -10.90
N PRO A 26 15.16 15.63 -10.96
CA PRO A 26 14.86 16.62 -9.91
C PRO A 26 13.36 16.89 -9.68
N ARG A 27 12.46 16.43 -10.56
CA ARG A 27 11.01 16.35 -10.29
C ARG A 27 10.66 15.45 -9.10
N THR A 28 11.61 14.66 -8.61
CA THR A 28 11.57 13.92 -7.34
C THR A 28 11.94 14.77 -6.12
N GLN A 29 11.98 16.10 -6.17
CA GLN A 29 12.39 16.93 -5.02
C GLN A 29 11.25 17.65 -4.28
N GLN A 30 10.04 17.71 -4.83
CA GLN A 30 8.88 18.25 -4.09
C GLN A 30 8.09 17.08 -3.49
N TRP A 31 8.51 16.64 -2.31
CA TRP A 31 7.75 15.73 -1.48
C TRP A 31 7.15 16.52 -0.33
N GLU A 32 5.86 16.30 -0.07
CA GLU A 32 5.24 16.71 1.17
C GLU A 32 5.24 15.54 2.13
N LEU A 33 5.75 15.77 3.34
CA LEU A 33 5.67 14.82 4.44
C LEU A 33 4.35 15.08 5.16
N GLN A 34 3.40 14.18 4.99
CA GLN A 34 2.13 14.23 5.68
C GLN A 34 1.94 12.94 6.48
N PRO A 35 1.45 13.03 7.73
CA PRO A 35 1.11 11.85 8.49
C PRO A 35 -0.08 11.15 7.82
N VAL A 36 0.01 9.83 7.69
CA VAL A 36 -1.03 8.99 7.09
C VAL A 36 -1.25 7.75 7.94
N GLN A 37 -2.40 7.12 7.78
CA GLN A 37 -2.68 5.82 8.38
C GLN A 37 -2.83 4.75 7.29
N ILE A 38 -2.30 3.57 7.58
CA ILE A 38 -2.40 2.41 6.71
C ILE A 38 -3.36 1.42 7.39
N ILE A 39 -4.46 1.12 6.72
CA ILE A 39 -5.42 0.10 7.16
C ILE A 39 -5.24 -1.11 6.25
N THR A 40 -5.00 -2.28 6.85
CA THR A 40 -4.82 -3.53 6.10
C THR A 40 -5.94 -4.49 6.43
N VAL A 41 -6.72 -4.85 5.41
CA VAL A 41 -7.68 -5.95 5.47
C VAL A 41 -6.93 -7.24 5.15
N ILE A 42 -7.09 -8.24 6.00
CA ILE A 42 -6.47 -9.56 5.86
C ILE A 42 -7.59 -10.60 5.77
N GLY A 43 -7.53 -11.45 4.77
CA GLY A 43 -8.50 -12.51 4.55
C GLY A 43 -7.99 -13.54 3.55
N ALA A 44 -8.57 -14.74 3.55
CA ALA A 44 -8.26 -15.74 2.53
C ALA A 44 -8.96 -15.34 1.22
N HIS A 45 -8.24 -15.45 0.10
CA HIS A 45 -8.79 -15.29 -1.25
C HIS A 45 -9.47 -13.94 -1.54
N LEU A 46 -8.97 -12.81 -1.02
CA LEU A 46 -9.52 -11.47 -1.32
C LEU A 46 -9.47 -11.12 -2.82
N ASN A 47 -8.63 -11.81 -3.59
CA ASN A 47 -8.57 -11.74 -5.06
C ASN A 47 -9.53 -12.71 -5.77
N GLU A 48 -9.96 -13.80 -5.13
CA GLU A 48 -10.83 -14.80 -5.78
C GLU A 48 -12.31 -14.58 -5.45
N VAL A 49 -12.63 -13.96 -4.30
CA VAL A 49 -14.01 -13.59 -3.96
C VAL A 49 -14.38 -12.34 -4.78
N PRO A 50 -15.20 -12.47 -5.84
CA PRO A 50 -15.51 -11.34 -6.69
C PRO A 50 -16.25 -10.27 -5.90
N GLY A 51 -15.82 -9.03 -6.03
CA GLY A 51 -16.51 -7.89 -5.45
C GLY A 51 -16.11 -7.51 -4.02
N VAL A 52 -15.24 -8.26 -3.31
CA VAL A 52 -14.78 -7.86 -1.97
C VAL A 52 -13.99 -6.55 -2.02
N THR A 53 -12.99 -6.45 -2.91
CA THR A 53 -12.24 -5.20 -3.12
C THR A 53 -13.17 -4.06 -3.51
N ALA A 54 -14.14 -4.32 -4.41
CA ALA A 54 -15.11 -3.31 -4.81
C ALA A 54 -16.04 -2.89 -3.65
N GLY A 55 -16.44 -3.81 -2.79
CA GLY A 55 -17.26 -3.54 -1.61
C GLY A 55 -16.50 -2.72 -0.56
N ILE A 56 -15.22 -3.02 -0.34
CA ILE A 56 -14.33 -2.23 0.52
C ILE A 56 -14.22 -0.80 -0.02
N LEU A 57 -13.93 -0.64 -1.32
CA LEU A 57 -13.80 0.68 -1.93
C LEU A 57 -15.12 1.47 -1.92
N GLN A 58 -16.26 0.81 -2.16
CA GLN A 58 -17.59 1.45 -2.08
C GLN A 58 -17.93 1.92 -0.66
N THR A 59 -17.59 1.10 0.33
CA THR A 59 -17.79 1.43 1.76
C THR A 59 -16.99 2.66 2.18
N MET A 60 -15.86 2.92 1.52
CA MET A 60 -15.02 4.11 1.71
C MET A 60 -15.50 5.34 0.91
N SER A 61 -16.70 5.32 0.32
CA SER A 61 -17.26 6.51 -0.35
C SER A 61 -17.26 7.74 0.56
N GLY A 62 -16.66 8.83 0.06
CA GLY A 62 -16.45 10.09 0.81
C GLY A 62 -15.13 10.16 1.59
N ILE A 63 -14.31 9.11 1.61
CA ILE A 63 -12.97 9.09 2.19
C ILE A 63 -11.94 9.11 1.05
N GLN A 64 -10.94 9.98 1.15
CA GLN A 64 -9.90 10.06 0.14
C GLN A 64 -8.89 8.93 0.34
N ILE A 65 -8.72 8.09 -0.67
CA ILE A 65 -7.69 7.06 -0.71
C ILE A 65 -6.42 7.67 -1.31
N LEU A 66 -5.38 7.80 -0.47
CA LEU A 66 -4.08 8.35 -0.86
C LEU A 66 -3.23 7.31 -1.60
N ALA A 67 -3.37 6.04 -1.22
CA ALA A 67 -2.76 4.92 -1.92
C ALA A 67 -3.55 3.63 -1.68
N LEU A 68 -3.45 2.71 -2.63
CA LEU A 68 -4.05 1.38 -2.58
C LEU A 68 -2.98 0.36 -2.94
N MET A 69 -2.87 -0.70 -2.14
CA MET A 69 -1.95 -1.79 -2.40
C MET A 69 -2.65 -3.13 -2.18
N GLN A 70 -2.54 -4.04 -3.14
CA GLN A 70 -3.03 -5.40 -3.01
C GLN A 70 -1.84 -6.34 -2.84
N GLY A 71 -1.90 -7.21 -1.83
CA GLY A 71 -0.86 -8.19 -1.56
C GLY A 71 -0.69 -9.16 -2.74
N PRO A 72 0.55 -9.60 -3.04
CA PRO A 72 0.83 -10.44 -4.20
C PRO A 72 0.18 -11.82 -4.13
N THR A 73 -0.17 -12.28 -2.92
CA THR A 73 -0.87 -13.55 -2.69
C THR A 73 -2.40 -13.40 -2.69
N GLY A 74 -2.92 -12.18 -2.87
CA GLY A 74 -4.36 -11.93 -2.77
C GLY A 74 -4.92 -12.07 -1.35
N CYS A 75 -4.09 -12.20 -0.32
CA CYS A 75 -4.54 -12.35 1.07
C CYS A 75 -4.61 -11.03 1.85
N SER A 76 -4.19 -9.92 1.25
CA SER A 76 -4.25 -8.61 1.88
C SER A 76 -4.62 -7.50 0.91
N LEU A 77 -5.33 -6.50 1.44
CA LEU A 77 -5.59 -5.23 0.78
C LEU A 77 -5.26 -4.12 1.79
N SER A 78 -4.35 -3.24 1.42
CA SER A 78 -3.97 -2.08 2.23
C SER A 78 -4.46 -0.79 1.56
N VAL A 79 -5.10 0.06 2.35
CA VAL A 79 -5.52 1.41 1.97
C VAL A 79 -4.79 2.43 2.83
N VAL A 80 -4.37 3.52 2.22
CA VAL A 80 -3.73 4.65 2.91
C VAL A 80 -4.70 5.82 2.90
N VAL A 81 -4.96 6.38 4.08
CA VAL A 81 -5.89 7.49 4.30
C VAL A 81 -5.26 8.54 5.21
N ALA A 82 -5.81 9.75 5.19
CA ALA A 82 -5.43 10.79 6.14
C ALA A 82 -5.81 10.37 7.58
N VAL A 83 -5.04 10.83 8.57
CA VAL A 83 -5.18 10.41 9.98
C VAL A 83 -6.58 10.69 10.51
N GLU A 84 -7.15 11.84 10.15
CA GLU A 84 -8.47 12.31 10.56
C GLU A 84 -9.61 11.44 10.01
N GLN A 85 -9.40 10.74 8.89
CA GLN A 85 -10.38 9.84 8.29
C GLN A 85 -10.18 8.38 8.71
N ALA A 86 -9.07 8.05 9.38
CA ALA A 86 -8.67 6.68 9.64
C ALA A 86 -9.68 5.90 10.50
N VAL A 87 -10.25 6.54 11.53
CA VAL A 87 -11.23 5.89 12.42
C VAL A 87 -12.53 5.61 11.69
N ASP A 88 -13.03 6.55 10.88
CA ASP A 88 -14.23 6.33 10.07
C ASP A 88 -14.00 5.23 9.01
N ALA A 89 -12.87 5.30 8.31
CA ALA A 89 -12.46 4.27 7.35
C ALA A 89 -12.41 2.87 7.99
N LEU A 90 -11.75 2.74 9.14
CA LEU A 90 -11.64 1.49 9.87
C LEU A 90 -13.01 0.96 10.30
N ASN A 91 -13.86 1.83 10.87
CA ASN A 91 -15.19 1.43 11.33
C ASN A 91 -16.06 0.93 10.18
N ARG A 92 -16.07 1.64 9.04
CA ARG A 92 -16.86 1.24 7.89
C ARG A 92 -16.39 -0.09 7.30
N ILE A 93 -15.08 -0.27 7.15
CA ILE A 93 -14.49 -1.54 6.71
C ILE A 93 -14.85 -2.66 7.69
N HIS A 94 -14.76 -2.40 8.99
CA HIS A 94 -15.10 -3.38 10.02
C HIS A 94 -16.58 -3.78 9.97
N GLN A 95 -17.49 -2.82 9.79
CA GLN A 95 -18.92 -3.09 9.63
C GLN A 95 -19.20 -3.94 8.39
N LEU A 96 -18.56 -3.64 7.25
CA LEU A 96 -18.68 -4.45 6.04
C LEU A 96 -18.28 -5.91 6.30
N ILE A 97 -17.18 -6.14 7.03
CA ILE A 97 -16.70 -7.48 7.37
C ILE A 97 -17.71 -8.20 8.27
N LEU A 98 -18.24 -7.52 9.29
CA LEU A 98 -19.24 -8.10 10.20
C LEU A 98 -20.58 -8.39 9.52
N SER A 99 -20.99 -7.59 8.52
CA SER A 99 -22.23 -7.82 7.77
C SER A 99 -22.11 -8.88 6.68
N SER A 100 -20.87 -9.24 6.31
CA SER A 100 -20.58 -10.20 5.23
C SER A 100 -20.16 -11.58 5.74
N GLY A 101 -20.04 -11.76 7.06
CA GLY A 101 -19.76 -13.03 7.74
C GLY A 101 -21.03 -13.68 8.27
#